data_AF-A0A915CP36-F1
#
_entry.id   AF-A0A915CP36-F1
#
_cell.length_a   1.000
_cell.length_b   1.000
_cell.length_c   1.000
_cell.angle_alpha   90.00
_cell.angle_beta   90.00
_cell.angle_gamma   90.00
#
_symmetry.space_group_name_H-M   'P 1'
#
loop_
_entity.id
_entity.type
_entity.pdbx_description
1 polymer ?
#
loop_
_entity_poly.entity_id
_entity_poly.type
_entity_poly.pdbx_seq_one_letter_code
_entity_poly.pdbx_strand_id
1 'polypeptide(L)' 'MGVGRAIPIKQGLLYKRSSKALNKDWKKKYVCLYSDGRLSYRQNLNEYMDKDSRGKEVYLGLATVRVAGRQKVSKFGKE' A
#
# COMPACT_ATOMS: atom_id res chain seq x y z
N MET A 1 18.64 8.35 8.14
CA MET A 1 17.82 7.24 7.61
C MET A 1 18.07 6.01 8.48
N GLY A 2 17.03 5.27 8.87
CA GLY A 2 17.16 4.22 9.89
C GLY A 2 18.04 3.05 9.43
N VAL A 3 19.18 2.85 10.10
CA VAL A 3 20.08 1.71 9.89
C VAL A 3 19.31 0.40 10.15
N GLY A 4 19.44 -0.55 9.22
CA GLY A 4 18.82 -1.87 9.32
C GLY A 4 17.37 -1.97 8.79
N ARG A 5 16.83 -0.91 8.18
CA ARG A 5 15.54 -0.96 7.47
C ARG A 5 15.74 -1.03 5.96
N ALA A 6 14.94 -1.85 5.29
CA ALA A 6 14.87 -1.84 3.83
C ALA A 6 14.44 -0.44 3.35
N ILE A 7 15.11 0.07 2.32
CA ILE A 7 14.82 1.39 1.74
C ILE A 7 13.61 1.26 0.81
N PRO A 8 12.50 1.97 1.08
CA PRO A 8 11.36 1.97 0.16
C PRO A 8 11.74 2.61 -1.19
N ILE A 9 11.29 2.03 -2.29
CA ILE A 9 11.40 2.65 -3.62
C ILE A 9 10.40 3.80 -3.78
N LYS A 10 9.31 3.77 -3.01
CA LYS A 10 8.35 4.87 -2.89
C LYS A 10 7.73 4.86 -1.51
N GLN A 11 7.51 6.04 -0.93
CA GLN A 11 6.90 6.19 0.38
C GLN A 11 6.02 7.44 0.43
N GLY A 12 4.99 7.44 1.27
CA GLY A 12 4.12 8.59 1.43
C GLY A 12 2.84 8.31 2.20
N LEU A 13 2.01 9.34 2.35
CA LEU A 13 0.72 9.23 3.00
C LEU A 13 -0.36 8.90 1.97
N LEU A 14 -1.12 7.82 2.20
CA LEU A 14 -2.24 7.38 1.37
C LEU A 14 -3.47 7.11 2.23
N TYR A 15 -4.66 7.25 1.64
CA TYR A 15 -5.91 6.89 2.31
C TYR A 15 -6.23 5.42 2.08
N LYS A 16 -6.54 4.71 3.16
CA LYS A 16 -7.00 3.32 3.13
C LYS A 16 -8.39 3.24 3.75
N ARG A 17 -9.34 2.66 3.00
CA ARG A 17 -10.67 2.34 3.54
C ARG A 17 -10.55 1.28 4.64
N SER A 18 -11.18 1.53 5.78
CA SER A 18 -11.30 0.55 6.87
C SER A 18 -12.12 -0.66 6.40
N SER A 19 -11.70 -1.85 6.81
CA SER A 19 -12.40 -3.11 6.53
C SER A 19 -13.36 -3.52 7.67
N LYS A 20 -13.41 -2.75 8.76
CA LYS A 20 -14.36 -3.01 9.86
C LYS A 20 -15.78 -2.65 9.38
N ALA A 21 -16.71 -3.60 9.46
CA ALA A 21 -18.04 -3.50 8.86
C ALA A 21 -18.84 -2.26 9.30
N LEU A 22 -18.73 -1.89 10.58
CA LEU A 22 -19.43 -0.73 11.17
C LEU A 22 -18.78 0.63 10.84
N ASN A 23 -17.54 0.64 10.36
CA ASN A 23 -16.81 1.89 10.15
C ASN A 23 -15.98 1.76 8.87
N LYS A 24 -16.58 2.23 7.76
CA LYS A 24 -16.00 2.26 6.39
C LYS A 24 -15.25 3.55 6.11
N ASP A 25 -14.72 4.21 7.14
CA ASP A 25 -14.03 5.48 6.97
C ASP A 25 -12.69 5.30 6.26
N TRP A 26 -12.31 6.30 5.49
CA TRP A 26 -10.98 6.41 4.90
C TRP A 26 -10.01 6.97 5.94
N LYS A 27 -8.96 6.21 6.25
CA LYS A 27 -7.93 6.64 7.20
C LYS A 27 -6.62 6.87 6.49
N LYS A 28 -5.95 7.98 6.81
CA LYS A 28 -4.60 8.28 6.33
C LYS A 28 -3.63 7.25 6.94
N LYS A 29 -2.73 6.72 6.12
CA LYS A 29 -1.72 5.71 6.49
C LYS A 29 -0.39 6.10 5.88
N TYR A 30 0.69 5.79 6.58
CA TYR A 30 2.03 5.88 6.01
C TYR A 30 2.33 4.57 5.28
N VAL A 31 2.60 4.65 3.97
CA VAL A 31 2.74 3.50 3.08
C VAL A 31 4.14 3.49 2.48
N CYS A 32 4.74 2.32 2.42
CA CYS A 32 6.03 2.07 1.77
C CYS A 32 5.87 0.96 0.74
N LEU A 33 6.37 1.22 -0.46
CA LEU A 33 6.54 0.24 -1.52
C LEU A 33 8.02 -0.15 -1.59
N TYR A 34 8.29 -1.44 -1.59
CA TYR A 34 9.63 -2.01 -1.69
C TYR A 34 9.88 -2.65 -3.05
N SER A 35 11.16 -2.80 -3.41
CA SER A 35 11.60 -3.39 -4.68
C SER A 35 11.27 -4.88 -4.83
N ASP A 36 11.09 -5.59 -3.71
CA ASP A 36 10.70 -7.00 -3.67
C ASP A 36 9.18 -7.21 -3.82
N GLY A 37 8.43 -6.17 -4.18
CA GLY A 37 6.99 -6.25 -4.41
C GLY A 37 6.15 -6.18 -3.14
N ARG A 38 6.74 -5.90 -1.97
CA ARG A 38 5.98 -5.69 -0.73
C ARG A 38 5.44 -4.27 -0.66
N LEU A 39 4.14 -4.15 -0.44
CA LEU A 39 3.47 -2.89 -0.07
C LEU A 39 3.05 -2.97 1.39
N SER A 40 3.64 -2.11 2.21
CA SER A 40 3.42 -2.09 3.66
C SER A 40 2.78 -0.79 4.10
N TYR A 41 1.93 -0.84 5.12
CA TYR A 41 1.28 0.35 5.67
C TYR A 41 1.20 0.34 7.20
N ARG A 42 1.43 1.52 7.79
CA ARG A 42 1.39 1.81 9.24
C ARG A 42 0.45 2.98 9.51
N GLN A 43 0.10 3.24 10.78
CA GLN A 43 -0.79 4.36 11.12
C GLN A 43 -0.16 5.71 10.73
N ASN A 44 1.14 5.88 10.99
CA ASN A 44 1.88 7.13 10.78
C ASN A 44 3.39 6.86 10.59
N LEU A 45 4.17 7.93 10.43
CA LEU A 45 5.62 7.84 10.26
C LEU A 45 6.33 7.36 11.53
N ASN A 46 5.84 7.73 12.71
CA ASN A 46 6.46 7.36 13.99
C ASN A 46 6.40 5.84 14.20
N GLU A 47 5.25 5.22 13.95
CA GLU A 47 5.11 3.75 13.95
C GLU A 47 6.01 3.09 12.90
N TYR A 48 6.26 3.72 11.75
CA TYR A 48 7.23 3.19 10.78
C TYR A 48 8.67 3.24 11.31
N MET A 49 9.02 4.30 12.05
CA MET A 49 10.35 4.50 12.63
C MET A 49 10.58 3.69 13.92
N ASP A 50 9.53 3.15 14.51
CA ASP A 50 9.59 2.17 15.58
C ASP A 50 9.97 0.78 15.02
N LYS A 51 10.87 0.06 15.69
CA LYS A 51 11.33 -1.26 15.23
C LYS A 51 10.36 -2.37 15.64
N ASP A 52 9.59 -2.15 16.70
CA ASP A 52 8.70 -3.16 17.29
C ASP A 52 7.25 -3.02 16.79
N SER A 53 6.94 -1.91 16.12
CA SER A 53 5.61 -1.64 15.59
C SER A 53 5.27 -2.53 14.38
N ARG A 54 4.22 -3.34 14.53
CA ARG A 54 3.76 -4.25 13.49
C ARG A 54 2.88 -3.52 12.47
N GLY A 55 3.42 -3.31 11.27
CA GLY A 55 2.65 -2.89 10.10
C GLY A 55 1.84 -4.03 9.48
N LYS A 56 0.97 -3.69 8.53
CA LYS A 56 0.36 -4.67 7.62
C LYS A 56 1.08 -4.65 6.28
N GLU A 57 1.19 -5.81 5.66
CA GLU A 57 1.90 -6.01 4.40
C GLU A 57 1.02 -6.73 3.38
N VAL A 58 1.18 -6.37 2.11
CA VAL A 58 0.55 -7.01 0.96
C VAL A 58 1.64 -7.31 -0.06
N TYR A 59 1.72 -8.55 -0.50
CA TYR A 59 2.61 -8.93 -1.60
C TYR A 59 1.92 -8.65 -2.93
N LEU A 60 2.50 -7.74 -3.72
CA LEU A 60 1.90 -7.28 -4.97
C LEU A 60 1.99 -8.32 -6.10
N GLY A 61 2.90 -9.29 -6.02
CA GLY A 61 2.98 -10.37 -7.02
C GLY A 61 1.73 -11.26 -7.08
N LEU A 62 0.87 -11.21 -6.06
CA LEU A 62 -0.41 -11.92 -6.00
C LEU A 62 -1.62 -10.97 -6.01
N ALA A 63 -1.42 -9.68 -6.23
CA ALA A 63 -2.47 -8.67 -6.21
C ALA A 63 -2.71 -8.08 -7.61
N THR A 64 -3.97 -7.78 -7.93
CA THR A 64 -4.29 -6.97 -9.11
C THR A 64 -4.49 -5.51 -8.71
N VAL A 65 -3.78 -4.59 -9.36
CA VAL A 65 -3.95 -3.15 -9.15
C VAL A 65 -4.94 -2.59 -10.17
N ARG A 66 -5.96 -1.86 -9.71
CA ARG A 66 -6.91 -1.14 -10.55
C ARG A 66 -6.79 0.35 -10.29
N VAL A 67 -6.75 1.13 -11.37
CA VAL A 67 -6.84 2.58 -11.30
C VAL A 67 -8.31 2.97 -11.50
N ALA A 68 -8.93 3.58 -10.49
CA ALA A 68 -10.29 4.10 -10.61
C ALA A 68 -10.32 5.18 -11.71
N GLY A 69 -11.38 5.18 -12.54
CA GLY A 69 -11.53 6.13 -13.64
C GLY A 69 -10.78 5.77 -14.94
N ARG A 70 -9.91 4.75 -14.95
CA ARG A 70 -9.32 4.23 -16.19
C ARG A 70 -10.20 3.11 -16.74
N GLN A 71 -10.92 3.36 -17.83
CA GLN A 71 -11.62 2.30 -18.56
C GLN A 71 -10.59 1.26 -19.01
N LYS A 72 -10.87 -0.02 -18.77
CA LYS A 72 -10.11 -1.09 -19.40
C LYS A 72 -10.31 -0.93 -20.90
N VAL A 73 -9.23 -0.68 -21.65
CA VAL A 73 -9.29 -0.89 -23.10
C VAL A 73 -9.51 -2.39 -23.26
N SER A 74 -10.73 -2.79 -23.61
CA SER A 74 -11.04 -4.17 -23.92
C SER A 74 -10.21 -4.55 -25.15
N LYS A 75 -9.12 -5.29 -24.95
CA LYS A 75 -8.50 -6.04 -26.05
C LYS A 75 -9.35 -7.28 -26.29
N PHE A 76 -10.51 -7.08 -26.91
CA PHE A 76 -11.31 -8.15 -27.49
C PHE A 76 -11.75 -7.68 -28.87
N GLY A 77 -11.26 -8.37 -29.90
CA GLY A 77 -11.65 -8.17 -31.30
C GLY A 77 -10.96 -7.03 -32.03
N LYS A 78 -9.78 -7.29 -32.59
CA LYS A 78 -9.46 -6.84 -33.96
C LYS A 78 -8.74 -7.99 -34.64
N GLU A 79 -9.49 -8.58 -35.58
CA GLU A 79 -9.17 -9.60 -36.59
C GLU A 79 -8.46 -10.89 -36.14
#